data_AF-A0A7Y5XY73-F1
#
_entry.id   AF-A0A7Y5XY73-F1
#
_cell.length_a   1.000
_cell.length_b   1.000
_cell.length_c   1.000
_cell.angle_alpha   90.00
_cell.angle_beta   90.00
_cell.angle_gamma   90.00
#
_symmetry.space_group_name_H-M   'P 1'
#
loop_
_entity.id
_entity.type
_entity.pdbx_description
1 polymer ?
#
loop_
_entity_poly.entity_id
_entity_poly.type
_entity_poly.pdbx_seq_one_letter_code
_entity_poly.pdbx_strand_id
1 'polypeptide(L)'
;EIAVGEIARTHVFCDEWEQASHGGELAAAVEADAIERADVTELGGVLTGAADGRRSDDEITIFDSTGLAIQDLAIAIAAYERADELDLVRIEL
;
A
#
# COMPACT_ATOMS: atom_id res chain seq x y z
N GLU A 1 -0.33 -14.30 -5.43
CA GLU A 1 -1.76 -14.07 -5.32
C GLU A 1 -2.38 -14.82 -4.16
N ILE A 2 -3.16 -14.07 -3.39
CA ILE A 2 -3.99 -14.46 -2.27
C ILE A 2 -5.36 -14.86 -2.86
N ALA A 3 -5.93 -15.96 -2.39
CA ALA A 3 -7.26 -16.34 -2.85
C ALA A 3 -8.32 -15.31 -2.39
N VAL A 4 -9.31 -15.01 -3.24
CA VAL A 4 -10.41 -14.07 -2.94
C VAL A 4 -11.07 -14.35 -1.58
N GLY A 5 -11.32 -15.62 -1.27
CA GLY A 5 -11.92 -16.01 0.00
C GLY A 5 -11.04 -15.77 1.23
N GLU A 6 -9.73 -15.57 1.06
CA GLU A 6 -8.82 -15.17 2.13
C GLU A 6 -8.82 -13.65 2.29
N ILE A 7 -8.83 -12.89 1.20
CA ILE A 7 -8.94 -11.41 1.21
C ILE A 7 -10.15 -10.97 2.03
N ALA A 8 -11.32 -11.54 1.74
CA ALA A 8 -12.59 -11.21 2.40
C ALA A 8 -12.64 -11.54 3.91
N ARG A 9 -11.67 -12.30 4.46
CA ARG A 9 -11.60 -12.65 5.89
C ARG A 9 -10.56 -11.86 6.66
N THR A 10 -9.90 -10.91 6.02
CA THR A 10 -8.81 -10.12 6.61
C THR A 10 -9.19 -8.64 6.66
N HIS A 11 -8.53 -7.89 7.53
CA HIS A 11 -8.60 -6.43 7.46
C HIS A 11 -7.63 -5.95 6.38
N VAL A 12 -8.19 -5.38 5.32
CA VAL A 12 -7.48 -5.09 4.08
C VAL A 12 -6.96 -3.66 4.09
N PHE A 13 -5.68 -3.52 3.77
CA PHE A 13 -5.05 -2.23 3.55
C PHE A 13 -4.56 -2.13 2.11
N CYS A 14 -4.54 -0.93 1.54
CA CYS A 14 -3.90 -0.64 0.26
C CYS A 14 -3.13 0.68 0.28
N ASP A 15 -2.28 0.93 -0.70
CA ASP A 15 -1.64 2.24 -0.90
C ASP A 15 -2.63 3.25 -1.51
N GLU A 16 -3.28 2.91 -2.62
CA GLU A 16 -4.33 3.71 -3.28
C GLU A 16 -5.46 2.81 -3.78
N TRP A 17 -6.69 3.08 -3.36
CA TRP A 17 -7.85 2.26 -3.75
C TRP A 17 -8.04 2.20 -5.27
N GLU A 18 -7.94 3.35 -5.95
CA GLU A 18 -8.24 3.44 -7.38
C GLU A 18 -7.33 2.53 -8.23
N GLN A 19 -6.09 2.29 -7.80
CA GLN A 19 -5.20 1.35 -8.47
C GLN A 19 -5.43 -0.08 -8.01
N ALA A 20 -5.49 -0.31 -6.69
CA ALA A 20 -5.62 -1.63 -6.11
C ALA A 20 -6.91 -2.34 -6.58
N SER A 21 -8.02 -1.61 -6.70
CA SER A 21 -9.32 -2.17 -7.10
C SER A 21 -9.41 -2.58 -8.58
N HIS A 22 -8.47 -2.16 -9.44
CA HIS A 22 -8.52 -2.42 -10.88
C HIS A 22 -7.33 -3.21 -11.41
N GLY A 23 -6.16 -3.13 -10.76
CA GLY A 23 -4.94 -3.76 -11.24
C GLY A 23 -4.05 -4.37 -10.14
N GLY A 24 -4.45 -4.25 -8.88
CA GLY A 24 -3.77 -4.87 -7.75
C GLY A 24 -4.28 -6.28 -7.43
N GLU A 25 -3.77 -6.84 -6.34
CA GLU A 25 -4.21 -8.11 -5.76
C GLU A 25 -5.71 -8.08 -5.37
N LEU A 26 -6.25 -6.89 -5.10
CA LEU A 26 -7.67 -6.71 -4.74
C LEU A 26 -8.63 -6.78 -5.94
N ALA A 27 -8.16 -6.63 -7.18
CA ALA A 27 -9.02 -6.51 -8.36
C ALA A 27 -9.95 -7.72 -8.54
N ALA A 28 -9.45 -8.94 -8.36
CA ALA A 28 -10.25 -10.16 -8.47
C ALA A 28 -11.31 -10.27 -7.36
N ALA A 29 -11.03 -9.75 -6.16
CA ALA A 29 -11.98 -9.75 -5.06
C ALA A 29 -13.08 -8.70 -5.25
N VAL A 30 -12.74 -7.55 -5.85
CA VAL A 30 -13.73 -6.53 -6.26
C VAL A 30 -14.61 -7.05 -7.39
N GLU A 31 -14.04 -7.68 -8.43
CA GLU A 31 -14.82 -8.27 -9.54
C GLU A 31 -15.78 -9.38 -9.07
N ALA A 32 -15.40 -10.11 -8.02
CA ALA A 32 -16.22 -11.16 -7.42
C ALA A 32 -17.25 -10.64 -6.39
N ASP A 33 -17.41 -9.31 -6.24
CA ASP A 33 -18.26 -8.67 -5.22
C ASP A 33 -17.93 -9.14 -3.77
N ALA A 34 -16.69 -9.57 -3.52
CA ALA A 34 -16.27 -10.10 -2.22
C ALA A 34 -15.82 -9.01 -1.24
N ILE A 35 -15.43 -7.84 -1.77
CA ILE A 35 -15.07 -6.62 -1.03
C ILE A 35 -15.53 -5.38 -1.82
N GLU A 36 -15.77 -4.28 -1.13
CA GLU A 36 -16.02 -2.96 -1.70
C GLU A 36 -15.09 -1.89 -1.10
N ARG A 37 -15.18 -0.65 -1.59
CA ARG A 37 -14.34 0.47 -1.12
C ARG A 37 -14.35 0.64 0.40
N ALA A 38 -15.51 0.40 1.03
CA ALA A 38 -15.70 0.57 2.46
C ALA A 38 -14.96 -0.48 3.30
N ASP A 39 -14.60 -1.62 2.71
CA ASP A 39 -13.90 -2.72 3.39
C ASP A 39 -12.38 -2.50 3.43
N VAL A 40 -11.87 -1.53 2.68
CA VAL A 40 -10.42 -1.33 2.46
C VAL A 40 -9.94 0.00 3.03
N THR A 41 -8.91 -0.07 3.88
CA THR A 41 -8.29 1.11 4.48
C THR A 41 -7.04 1.52 3.72
N GLU A 42 -6.93 2.78 3.31
CA GLU A 42 -5.69 3.28 2.70
C GLU A 42 -4.63 3.53 3.77
N LEU A 43 -3.39 3.08 3.52
CA LEU A 43 -2.28 3.15 4.46
C LEU A 43 -1.98 4.61 4.88
N GLY A 44 -2.18 5.57 3.98
CA GLY A 44 -2.06 7.00 4.31
C GLY A 44 -3.01 7.44 5.43
N GLY A 45 -4.23 6.89 5.49
CA GLY A 45 -5.18 7.14 6.57
C GLY A 45 -4.68 6.63 7.92
N VAL A 46 -4.05 5.46 7.94
CA VAL A 46 -3.42 4.89 9.14
C VAL A 46 -2.24 5.74 9.60
N LEU A 47 -1.35 6.12 8.68
CA LEU A 47 -0.14 6.91 8.99
C LEU A 47 -0.46 8.31 9.54
N THR A 48 -1.59 8.88 9.12
CA THR A 48 -2.05 10.21 9.57
C THR A 48 -2.96 10.14 10.81
N GLY A 49 -3.32 8.94 11.28
CA GLY A 49 -4.25 8.75 12.39
C GLY A 49 -5.72 9.00 12.03
N ALA A 50 -6.05 9.09 10.75
CA ALA A 50 -7.44 9.22 10.26
C ALA A 50 -8.18 7.88 10.23
N ALA A 51 -7.45 6.76 10.25
CA ALA A 51 -8.00 5.40 10.32
C ALA A 51 -7.18 4.55 11.29
N ASP A 52 -7.83 3.53 11.86
CA ASP A 52 -7.14 2.54 12.70
C ASP A 52 -6.26 1.62 11.85
N GLY A 53 -5.07 1.29 12.36
CA GLY A 53 -4.28 0.18 11.85
C GLY A 53 -4.78 -1.16 12.40
N ARG A 54 -3.85 -2.04 12.72
CA ARG A 54 -4.12 -3.30 13.44
C ARG A 54 -4.73 -3.02 14.82
N ARG A 55 -5.78 -3.74 15.17
CA ARG A 55 -6.62 -3.55 16.36
C ARG A 55 -6.40 -4.60 17.45
N SER A 56 -5.89 -5.77 17.10
CA SER A 56 -5.56 -6.83 18.07
C SER A 56 -4.45 -7.77 17.56
N ASP A 57 -3.92 -8.59 18.46
CA ASP A 57 -2.90 -9.60 18.15
C ASP A 57 -3.44 -10.75 17.29
N ASP A 58 -4.74 -11.06 17.41
CA ASP A 58 -5.41 -12.13 16.66
C ASP A 58 -5.91 -11.70 15.28
N GLU A 59 -5.89 -10.40 14.97
CA GLU A 59 -6.37 -9.88 13.69
C GLU A 59 -5.43 -10.29 12.54
N ILE A 60 -5.98 -10.70 11.41
CA ILE A 60 -5.18 -10.95 10.21
C ILE A 60 -5.33 -9.75 9.29
N THR A 61 -4.21 -9.16 8.90
CA THR A 61 -4.17 -7.98 8.03
C THR A 61 -3.43 -8.33 6.75
N ILE A 62 -3.91 -7.81 5.62
CA ILE A 62 -3.17 -7.85 4.36
C ILE A 62 -2.93 -6.43 3.87
N PHE A 63 -1.86 -6.24 3.10
CA PHE A 63 -1.57 -4.99 2.43
C PHE A 63 -1.34 -5.29 0.95
N ASP A 64 -2.15 -4.68 0.09
CA ASP A 64 -1.93 -4.65 -1.35
C ASP A 64 -1.19 -3.36 -1.71
N SER A 65 -0.10 -3.49 -2.48
CA SER A 65 0.66 -2.34 -2.96
C SER A 65 0.76 -2.40 -4.46
N THR A 66 0.22 -1.38 -5.13
CA THR A 66 0.34 -1.22 -6.58
C THR A 66 1.59 -0.44 -6.98
N GLY A 67 2.22 0.25 -6.02
CA GLY A 67 3.43 1.04 -6.22
C GLY A 67 3.09 2.43 -6.74
N LEU A 68 3.26 3.44 -5.89
CA LEU A 68 2.94 4.82 -6.25
C LEU A 68 4.21 5.60 -6.59
N ALA A 69 4.23 6.28 -7.73
CA ALA A 69 5.38 7.10 -8.16
C ALA A 69 5.80 8.16 -7.13
N ILE A 70 4.88 8.61 -6.28
CA ILE A 70 5.18 9.53 -5.17
C ILE A 70 6.09 8.90 -4.11
N GLN A 71 6.02 7.58 -3.90
CA GLN A 71 6.86 6.86 -2.95
C GLN A 71 8.30 6.78 -3.49
N ASP A 72 8.46 6.47 -4.78
CA ASP A 72 9.76 6.48 -5.45
C ASP A 72 10.39 7.87 -5.41
N LEU A 73 9.62 8.92 -5.71
CA LEU A 73 10.09 10.30 -5.66
C LEU A 73 10.50 10.71 -4.24
N ALA A 74 9.72 10.34 -3.23
CA ALA A 74 10.05 10.64 -1.84
C ALA A 74 11.38 9.97 -1.42
N ILE A 75 11.60 8.71 -1.83
CA ILE A 75 12.85 8.00 -1.60
C ILE A 75 14.01 8.68 -2.35
N ALA A 76 13.81 9.05 -3.62
CA ALA A 76 14.82 9.72 -4.42
C ALA A 76 15.26 11.06 -3.81
N ILE A 77 14.31 11.87 -3.33
CA ILE A 77 14.59 13.12 -2.61
C ILE A 77 15.37 12.82 -1.33
N ALA A 78 14.90 11.88 -0.51
CA ALA A 78 15.53 11.53 0.75
C ALA A 78 16.96 10.97 0.60
N ALA A 79 17.23 10.25 -0.49
CA ALA A 79 18.56 9.77 -0.84
C ALA A 79 19.45 10.90 -1.38
N TYR A 80 18.90 11.77 -2.22
CA TYR A 80 19.62 12.92 -2.78
C TYR A 80 20.06 13.92 -1.70
N GLU A 81 19.19 14.23 -0.73
CA GLU A 81 19.51 15.10 0.40
C GLU A 81 20.65 14.55 1.28
N ARG A 82 20.83 13.23 1.29
CA ARG A 82 21.88 12.52 2.04
C ARG A 82 23.00 12.00 1.15
N ALA A 83 23.14 12.53 -0.07
CA ALA A 83 24.09 12.00 -1.04
C ALA A 83 25.54 11.98 -0.52
N ASP A 84 25.93 13.01 0.25
CA ASP A 84 27.28 13.10 0.83
C ASP A 84 27.48 12.11 2.01
N GLU A 85 26.40 11.71 2.70
CA GLU A 85 26.44 10.71 3.78
C GLU A 85 26.43 9.27 3.25
N LEU A 86 25.75 9.07 2.12
CA LEU A 86 25.51 7.76 1.49
C LEU A 86 26.59 7.38 0.45
N ASP A 87 27.62 8.20 0.26
CA ASP A 87 28.71 8.02 -0.71
C ASP A 87 28.18 7.68 -2.13
N LEU A 88 27.12 8.37 -2.55
CA LEU A 88 26.45 8.09 -3.82
C LEU A 88 27.30 8.58 -5.00
N VAL A 89 27.42 7.72 -6.02
CA VAL A 89 28.12 8.04 -7.27
C VAL A 89 27.35 9.12 -8.03
N ARG A 90 28.01 10.26 -8.30
CA ARG A 90 27.50 11.28 -9.22
C ARG A 90 27.91 10.93 -10.65
N ILE A 91 26.93 10.82 -11.54
CA ILE A 91 27.13 10.61 -12.97
C ILE A 91 26.87 11.94 -13.67
N GLU A 92 27.83 12.43 -14.46
CA GLU A 92 27.59 13.54 -15.39
C GLU A 92 26.83 13.00 -16.59
N LEU A 93 25.63 13.54 -16.83
CA LEU A 93 24.75 13.20 -17.96
C LEU A 93 24.96 14.14 -19.15
#